data_AF-A0A953B7E1-F1
#
_entry.id   AF-A0A953B7E1-F1
#
_cell.length_a   1.000
_cell.length_b   1.000
_cell.length_c   1.000
_cell.angle_alpha   90.00
_cell.angle_beta   90.00
_cell.angle_gamma   90.00
#
_symmetry.space_group_name_H-M   'P 1'
#
loop_
_entity.id
_entity.type
_entity.pdbx_description
1 polymer ?
#
loop_
_entity_poly.entity_id
_entity_poly.type
_entity_poly.pdbx_seq_one_letter_code
_entity_poly.pdbx_strand_id
1 'polypeptide(L)' 'MNASACHTIPTQEELQPYLQLQHQIHDALRREHPEWVQPDGHCPMCEAYESRLAELLGLASHVKSRSVA' A
#
# COMPACT_ATOMS: atom_id res chain seq x y z
N MET A 1 -30.71 -22.21 -1.12
CA MET A 1 -29.45 -22.77 -1.65
C MET A 1 -28.36 -21.72 -1.42
N ASN A 2 -27.43 -22.03 -0.53
CA ASN A 2 -26.36 -21.17 -0.01
C ASN A 2 -25.13 -21.25 -0.93
N ALA A 3 -24.87 -20.21 -1.72
CA ALA A 3 -23.58 -20.06 -2.37
C ALA A 3 -22.64 -19.36 -1.39
N SER A 4 -21.65 -20.12 -0.89
CA SER A 4 -20.57 -19.60 -0.06
C SER A 4 -19.83 -18.49 -0.81
N ALA A 5 -19.77 -17.31 -0.20
CA ALA A 5 -18.93 -16.21 -0.66
C ALA A 5 -17.45 -16.61 -0.49
N CYS A 6 -16.87 -17.24 -1.51
CA CYS A 6 -15.43 -17.37 -1.62
C CYS A 6 -14.86 -15.97 -1.94
N HIS A 7 -13.88 -15.57 -1.15
CA HIS A 7 -13.16 -14.31 -1.23
C HIS A 7 -12.57 -14.10 -2.64
N THR A 8 -13.21 -13.28 -3.47
CA THR A 8 -12.69 -12.90 -4.78
C THR A 8 -11.47 -12.01 -4.57
N ILE A 9 -10.27 -12.50 -4.89
CA ILE A 9 -9.09 -11.66 -5.00
C ILE A 9 -9.30 -10.77 -6.24
N PRO A 10 -9.30 -9.43 -6.09
CA PRO A 10 -9.49 -8.53 -7.23
C PRO A 10 -8.35 -8.69 -8.24
N THR A 11 -8.71 -8.67 -9.51
CA THR A 11 -7.78 -8.79 -10.63
C THR A 11 -6.88 -7.54 -10.74
N GLN A 12 -5.69 -7.68 -11.34
CA GLN A 12 -4.74 -6.57 -11.46
C GLN A 12 -5.32 -5.35 -12.22
N GLU A 13 -6.27 -5.58 -13.13
CA GLU A 13 -6.99 -4.54 -13.88
C GLU A 13 -7.98 -3.77 -12.98
N GLU A 14 -8.65 -4.45 -12.05
CA GLU A 14 -9.53 -3.82 -11.06
C GLU A 14 -8.75 -3.02 -10.01
N LEU A 15 -7.48 -3.37 -9.78
CA LEU A 15 -6.58 -2.66 -8.87
C LEU A 15 -5.78 -1.53 -9.52
N GLN A 16 -5.77 -1.42 -10.86
CA GLN A 16 -5.06 -0.35 -11.57
C GLN A 16 -5.41 1.06 -11.05
N PRO A 17 -6.70 1.42 -10.85
CA PRO A 17 -7.05 2.75 -10.37
C PRO A 17 -6.51 3.02 -8.97
N TYR A 18 -6.47 1.99 -8.12
CA TYR A 18 -5.95 2.09 -6.77
C TYR A 18 -4.43 2.28 -6.75
N LEU A 19 -3.70 1.48 -7.52
CA LEU A 19 -2.24 1.61 -7.66
C LEU A 19 -1.85 2.99 -8.22
N GLN A 20 -2.59 3.47 -9.21
CA GLN A 20 -2.35 4.80 -9.77
C GLN A 20 -2.58 5.90 -8.74
N LEU A 21 -3.63 5.81 -7.93
CA LEU A 21 -3.87 6.75 -6.84
C LEU A 21 -2.75 6.69 -5.78
N GLN A 22 -2.28 5.50 -5.42
CA GLN A 22 -1.17 5.33 -4.47
C GLN A 22 0.09 6.04 -4.97
N HIS A 23 0.45 5.85 -6.25
CA HIS A 23 1.59 6.55 -6.85
C HIS A 23 1.42 8.07 -6.86
N GLN A 24 0.22 8.57 -7.17
CA GLN A 24 -0.05 10.02 -7.14
C GLN A 24 0.12 10.62 -5.74
N ILE A 25 -0.35 9.91 -4.70
CA ILE A 25 -0.17 10.32 -3.30
C ILE A 25 1.32 10.30 -2.92
N HIS A 26 2.05 9.25 -3.29
CA HIS A 26 3.48 9.15 -3.02
C HIS A 26 4.27 10.32 -3.64
N ASP A 27 4.04 10.59 -4.92
CA ASP A 27 4.71 11.66 -5.64
C ASP A 27 4.34 13.05 -5.10
N ALA A 28 3.09 13.24 -4.68
CA ALA A 28 2.65 14.47 -4.02
C ALA A 28 3.40 14.68 -2.70
N LEU A 29 3.45 13.66 -1.83
CA LEU A 29 4.15 13.75 -0.54
C LEU A 29 5.63 14.08 -0.72
N ARG A 30 6.32 13.46 -1.67
CA ARG A 30 7.74 13.77 -1.95
C ARG A 30 7.96 15.19 -2.47
N ARG A 31 7.01 15.71 -3.24
CA ARG A 31 7.07 17.07 -3.78
C ARG A 31 6.81 18.12 -2.71
N GLU A 32 5.87 17.85 -1.80
CA GLU A 32 5.52 18.73 -0.68
C GLU A 32 6.55 18.69 0.45
N HIS A 33 7.18 17.53 0.66
CA HIS A 33 8.17 17.29 1.72
C HIS A 33 9.52 16.80 1.15
N PRO A 34 10.24 17.63 0.38
CA PRO A 34 11.55 17.27 -0.13
C PRO A 34 12.55 16.97 0.99
N GLU A 35 12.35 17.52 2.20
CA GLU A 35 13.18 17.27 3.37
C GLU A 35 13.09 15.83 3.91
N TRP A 36 12.07 15.06 3.53
CA TRP A 36 11.95 13.65 3.90
C TRP A 36 12.74 12.73 2.98
N VAL A 37 13.15 13.23 1.81
CA VAL A 37 13.93 12.47 0.83
C VAL A 37 15.40 12.54 1.22
N GLN A 38 15.96 11.37 1.52
CA GLN A 38 17.38 11.21 1.85
C GLN A 38 18.26 11.40 0.61
N PRO A 39 19.58 11.65 0.78
CA PRO A 39 20.51 11.84 -0.33
C PRO A 39 20.61 10.65 -1.29
N ASP A 40 20.26 9.44 -0.84
CA ASP A 40 20.20 8.22 -1.65
C ASP A 40 18.86 8.05 -2.40
N GLY A 41 17.92 8.99 -2.20
CA GLY A 41 16.60 8.99 -2.82
C GLY A 41 15.51 8.27 -2.03
N HIS A 42 15.84 7.61 -0.91
CA HIS A 42 14.84 6.97 -0.06
C HIS A 42 14.01 8.00 0.71
N CYS A 43 12.75 7.67 0.99
CA CYS A 43 11.87 8.48 1.81
C CYS A 43 11.17 7.58 2.83
N PRO A 44 11.81 7.26 3.98
CA PRO A 44 11.21 6.37 4.98
C PRO A 44 9.90 6.91 5.55
N MET A 45 9.73 8.24 5.58
CA MET A 45 8.46 8.86 5.97
C MET A 45 7.37 8.56 4.95
N CYS A 46 7.67 8.63 3.65
CA CYS A 46 6.72 8.28 2.60
C CYS A 46 6.32 6.79 2.70
N GLU A 47 7.27 5.90 2.95
CA GLU A 47 7.02 4.47 3.16
C GLU A 47 6.14 4.20 4.40
N ALA A 48 6.34 4.96 5.48
CA ALA A 48 5.51 4.86 6.67
C ALA A 48 4.06 5.32 6.41
N TYR A 49 3.87 6.39 5.63
CA TYR A 49 2.55 6.85 5.20
C TYR A 49 1.82 5.81 4.35
N GLU A 50 2.51 5.20 3.39
CA GLU A 50 1.96 4.13 2.56
C GLU A 50 1.57 2.90 3.37
N SER A 51 2.44 2.49 4.29
CA SER A 51 2.18 1.36 5.19
C SER A 51 0.92 1.62 6.02
N ARG A 52 0.81 2.82 6.59
CA ARG A 52 -0.37 3.22 7.36
C ARG A 52 -1.63 3.32 6.49
N LEU A 53 -1.53 3.80 5.25
CA LEU A 53 -2.64 3.83 4.31
C LEU A 53 -3.13 2.41 3.99
N ALA A 54 -2.20 1.48 3.73
CA ALA A 54 -2.52 0.07 3.51
C ALA A 54 -3.19 -0.59 4.72
N GLU A 55 -2.78 -0.23 5.94
CA GLU A 55 -3.46 -0.66 7.18
C GLU A 55 -4.89 -0.12 7.26
N LEU A 56 -5.08 1.18 7.02
CA LEU A 56 -6.41 1.83 7.06
C LEU A 56 -7.37 1.23 6.03
N LEU A 57 -6.85 0.80 4.89
CA LEU A 57 -7.63 0.17 3.82
C LEU A 57 -7.81 -1.35 4.03
N GLY A 58 -7.27 -1.93 5.10
CA GLY A 58 -7.35 -3.36 5.39
C GLY A 58 -6.48 -4.25 4.48
N LEU A 59 -5.64 -3.64 3.64
CA LEU A 59 -4.73 -4.31 2.71
C LEU A 59 -3.48 -4.88 3.41
N ALA A 60 -3.17 -4.41 4.62
CA ALA A 60 -2.06 -4.92 5.43
C ALA A 60 -2.28 -6.34 5.99
N SER A 61 -3.45 -6.95 5.73
CA SER A 61 -3.78 -8.29 6.18
C SER A 61 -3.08 -9.35 5.32
N HIS A 62 -1.78 -9.63 5.55
CA HIS A 62 -1.19 -10.99 5.36
C HIS A 62 0.30 -11.19 5.75
N VAL A 63 1.01 -10.24 6.39
CA VAL A 63 2.41 -10.48 6.87
C VAL A 63 2.49 -10.93 8.34
N LYS A 64 1.45 -11.57 8.90
CA LYS A 64 1.53 -12.19 10.24
C LYS A 64 1.58 -13.72 10.24
N SER A 65 1.93 -14.34 9.11
CA SER A 65 2.13 -15.81 9.06
C SER A 65 3.34 -16.20 8.22
N ARG A 66 4.55 -15.87 8.70
CA ARG A 66 5.69 -16.75 8.44
C ARG A 66 6.55 -16.82 9.70
N SER A 67 6.16 -17.79 10.51
CA SER A 67 6.79 -18.23 11.73
C SER A 67 8.30 -18.44 11.58
N VAL A 68 9.01 -18.01 12.61
CA VAL A 68 10.19 -18.63 13.24
C VAL A 68 10.76 -19.86 12.52
N ALA A 69 12.04 -19.76 12.15
CA ALA A 69 13.00 -20.86 12.17
C ALA A 69 14.32 -20.32 12.71
#